data_AF-A0A1Y3WBA6-F1
#
_entry.id   AF-A0A1Y3WBA6-F1
#
_cell.length_a   1.000
_cell.length_b   1.000
_cell.length_c   1.000
_cell.angle_alpha   90.00
_cell.angle_beta   90.00
_cell.angle_gamma   90.00
#
_symmetry.space_group_name_H-M   'P 1'
#
loop_
_entity.id
_entity.type
_entity.pdbx_description
1 polymer ?
#
loop_
_entity_poly.entity_id
_entity_poly.type
_entity_poly.pdbx_seq_one_letter_code
_entity_poly.pdbx_strand_id
1 'polypeptide(L)'
;MEEDIIDQLYFGKIVPWEKQVEKSPEIKQYDDQVCEDIEYLRKLLDENGRKVLERLLDNGSEIERFQIKESFKDGFRLGMQLTAAGLHNQKQL
;
A
#
# COMPACT_ATOMS: atom_id res chain seq x y z
N MET A 1 -15.56 23.86 -8.06
CA MET A 1 -15.66 23.70 -6.60
C MET A 1 -15.11 22.33 -6.30
N GLU A 2 -14.12 22.21 -5.42
CA GLU A 2 -13.67 20.90 -4.94
C GLU A 2 -14.87 20.20 -4.27
N GLU A 3 -15.09 18.93 -4.59
CA GLU A 3 -16.13 18.14 -3.91
C GLU A 3 -15.83 18.05 -2.42
N ASP A 4 -16.86 18.14 -1.58
CA ASP A 4 -16.71 17.99 -0.14
C ASP A 4 -16.08 16.64 0.22
N ILE A 5 -15.11 16.63 1.12
CA ILE A 5 -14.34 15.42 1.45
C ILE A 5 -15.22 14.36 2.14
N ILE A 6 -16.29 14.75 2.82
CA ILE A 6 -17.25 13.83 3.43
C ILE A 6 -18.10 13.18 2.34
N ASP A 7 -18.52 13.93 1.32
CA ASP A 7 -19.20 13.36 0.15
C ASP A 7 -18.29 12.37 -0.60
N GLN A 8 -17.03 12.73 -0.80
CA GLN A 8 -16.04 11.83 -1.43
C GLN A 8 -15.84 10.54 -0.62
N LEU A 9 -15.84 10.61 0.71
CA LEU A 9 -15.81 9.43 1.57
C LEU A 9 -17.10 8.62 1.47
N TYR A 10 -18.27 9.27 1.55
CA TYR A 10 -19.59 8.63 1.54
C TYR A 10 -19.84 7.87 0.24
N PHE A 11 -19.45 8.46 -0.90
CA PHE A 11 -19.56 7.83 -2.21
C PHE A 11 -18.38 6.91 -2.57
N GLY A 12 -17.44 6.67 -1.63
CA GLY A 12 -16.34 5.74 -1.82
C GLY A 12 -15.29 6.19 -2.86
N LYS A 13 -15.19 7.50 -3.14
CA LYS A 13 -14.18 8.06 -4.05
C LYS A 13 -12.78 8.13 -3.43
N ILE A 14 -12.70 8.03 -2.10
CA ILE A 14 -11.42 7.92 -1.37
C ILE A 14 -11.15 6.44 -1.15
N VAL A 15 -10.31 5.86 -2.00
CA VAL A 15 -9.81 4.49 -1.85
C VAL A 15 -8.30 4.54 -1.66
N PRO A 16 -7.80 4.57 -0.41
CA PRO A 16 -6.37 4.73 -0.14
C PRO A 16 -5.49 3.68 -0.80
N TRP A 17 -6.04 2.47 -0.99
CA TRP A 17 -5.38 1.36 -1.65
C TRP A 17 -5.20 1.55 -3.16
N GLU A 18 -6.13 2.26 -3.81
CA GLU A 18 -6.08 2.51 -5.25
C GLU A 18 -5.35 3.81 -5.60
N LYS A 19 -5.01 4.61 -4.59
CA LYS A 19 -4.23 5.81 -4.79
C LYS A 19 -2.83 5.38 -5.21
N GLN A 20 -2.58 5.44 -6.52
CA GLN A 20 -1.25 5.22 -7.09
C GLN A 20 -0.32 6.29 -6.53
N VAL A 21 0.39 5.95 -5.46
CA VAL A 21 1.57 6.69 -5.06
C VAL A 21 2.57 6.49 -6.18
N GLU A 22 3.07 7.58 -6.74
CA GLU A 22 4.10 7.53 -7.77
C GLU A 22 5.27 6.72 -7.21
N LYS A 23 5.52 5.54 -7.81
CA LYS A 23 6.61 4.67 -7.37
C LYS A 23 7.91 5.41 -7.60
N SER A 24 8.78 5.48 -6.58
CA SER A 24 10.11 6.02 -6.79
C SER A 24 10.86 5.20 -7.85
N PRO A 25 11.85 5.79 -8.54
CA PRO A 25 12.65 5.06 -9.51
C PRO A 25 13.25 3.76 -8.96
N GLU A 26 13.65 3.76 -7.69
CA GLU A 26 14.19 2.60 -6.98
C GLU A 26 13.12 1.51 -6.81
N ILE A 27 11.90 1.88 -6.38
CA ILE A 27 10.80 0.92 -6.25
C ILE A 27 10.50 0.29 -7.60
N LYS A 28 10.45 1.08 -8.67
CA LYS A 28 10.20 0.58 -10.02
C LYS A 28 11.28 -0.41 -10.46
N GLN A 29 12.56 -0.10 -10.22
CA GLN A 29 13.66 -0.99 -10.57
C GLN A 29 13.54 -2.36 -9.88
N TYR A 30 13.25 -2.38 -8.58
CA TYR A 30 13.09 -3.64 -7.85
C TYR A 30 11.84 -4.40 -8.26
N ASP A 31 10.75 -3.70 -8.58
CA ASP A 31 9.50 -4.30 -9.09
C ASP A 31 9.76 -5.03 -10.42
N ASP A 32 10.45 -4.37 -11.35
CA ASP A 32 10.84 -4.94 -12.65
C ASP A 32 11.73 -6.19 -12.45
N GLN A 33 12.74 -6.12 -11.56
CA GLN A 33 13.62 -7.25 -11.28
C GLN A 33 12.87 -8.44 -10.66
N VAL A 34 11.93 -8.18 -9.74
CA VAL A 34 11.09 -9.24 -9.14
C VAL A 34 10.27 -9.94 -10.21
N CYS A 35 9.69 -9.18 -11.16
CA CYS A 35 8.97 -9.78 -12.28
C CYS A 35 9.87 -10.64 -13.17
N GLU A 36 11.07 -10.17 -13.51
CA GLU A 36 12.04 -10.93 -14.29
C GLU A 36 12.45 -12.24 -13.59
N ASP A 37 12.73 -12.18 -12.30
CA ASP A 37 13.13 -13.33 -11.48
C ASP A 37 11.99 -14.35 -11.36
N ILE A 38 10.74 -13.91 -11.20
CA ILE A 38 9.55 -14.79 -11.19
C ILE A 38 9.43 -15.54 -12.52
N GLU A 39 9.55 -14.84 -13.65
CA GLU A 39 9.46 -15.47 -14.97
C GLU A 39 10.62 -16.43 -15.24
N TYR A 40 11.82 -16.11 -14.74
CA TYR A 40 12.95 -17.02 -14.79
C TYR A 40 12.69 -18.28 -13.95
N LEU A 41 12.20 -18.14 -12.70
CA LEU A 41 11.85 -19.26 -11.83
C LEU A 41 10.74 -20.13 -12.40
N ARG A 42 9.74 -19.53 -13.06
CA ARG A 42 8.67 -20.28 -13.75
C ARG A 42 9.19 -21.22 -14.83
N LYS A 43 10.30 -20.87 -15.50
CA LYS A 43 10.93 -21.72 -16.52
C LYS A 43 11.83 -22.79 -15.92
N LEU A 44 12.44 -22.52 -14.77
CA LEU A 44 13.40 -23.42 -14.10
C LEU A 44 12.70 -24.52 -13.29
N LEU A 45 11.54 -24.21 -12.71
CA LEU A 45 10.82 -25.10 -11.80
C LEU A 45 9.93 -26.11 -12.53
N ASP A 46 9.81 -27.30 -11.94
CA ASP A 46 8.83 -28.30 -12.37
C ASP A 46 7.41 -27.91 -11.95
N GLU A 47 6.43 -28.77 -12.26
CA GLU A 47 5.02 -28.52 -11.94
C GLU A 47 4.76 -28.27 -10.45
N ASN A 48 5.42 -29.04 -9.57
CA ASN A 48 5.23 -28.89 -8.13
C ASN A 48 5.90 -27.61 -7.63
N GLY A 49 7.10 -27.31 -8.12
CA GLY A 49 7.82 -26.08 -7.83
C GLY A 49 7.04 -24.84 -8.26
N ARG A 50 6.40 -24.87 -9.44
CA ARG A 50 5.54 -23.76 -9.92
C ARG A 50 4.34 -23.52 -9.01
N LYS A 51 3.67 -24.58 -8.52
CA LYS A 51 2.58 -24.45 -7.54
C LYS A 51 3.05 -23.87 -6.20
N VAL A 52 4.27 -24.19 -5.79
CA VAL A 52 4.88 -23.58 -4.58
C VAL A 52 5.18 -22.10 -4.82
N LEU A 53 5.71 -21.75 -6.00
CA LEU A 53 5.98 -20.37 -6.40
C LEU A 53 4.69 -19.53 -6.45
N GLU A 54 3.63 -20.03 -7.07
CA GLU A 54 2.32 -19.33 -7.11
C GLU A 54 1.80 -19.06 -5.70
N ARG A 55 1.78 -20.09 -4.83
CA ARG A 55 1.37 -19.92 -3.44
C ARG A 55 2.26 -18.95 -2.67
N LEU A 56 3.56 -18.91 -2.95
CA LEU A 56 4.49 -17.96 -2.35
C LEU A 56 4.13 -16.52 -2.74
N LEU A 57 3.86 -16.27 -4.02
CA LEU A 57 3.47 -14.96 -4.53
C LEU A 57 2.13 -14.51 -3.96
N ASP A 58 1.12 -15.39 -3.98
CA ASP A 58 -0.21 -15.10 -3.43
C ASP A 58 -0.14 -14.75 -1.93
N ASN A 59 0.59 -15.57 -1.15
CA ASN A 59 0.78 -15.29 0.27
C ASN A 59 1.57 -14.00 0.51
N GLY A 60 2.57 -13.72 -0.33
CA GLY A 60 3.35 -12.48 -0.28
C GLY A 60 2.48 -11.25 -0.51
N SER A 61 1.62 -11.27 -1.55
CA SER A 61 0.68 -10.19 -1.84
C SER A 61 -0.34 -9.98 -0.73
N GLU A 62 -0.85 -11.06 -0.10
CA GLU A 62 -1.78 -10.92 1.03
C GLU A 62 -1.08 -10.35 2.27
N ILE A 63 0.16 -10.76 2.57
CA ILE A 63 0.96 -10.17 3.66
C ILE A 63 1.16 -8.67 3.41
N GLU A 64 1.57 -8.28 2.21
CA GLU A 64 1.77 -6.88 1.82
C GLU A 64 0.47 -6.08 1.99
N ARG A 65 -0.65 -6.61 1.50
CA ARG A 65 -1.98 -5.99 1.65
C ARG A 65 -2.34 -5.75 3.12
N PHE A 66 -2.08 -6.72 4.00
CA PHE A 66 -2.33 -6.54 5.43
C PHE A 66 -1.38 -5.50 6.05
N GLN A 67 -0.10 -5.53 5.69
CA GLN A 67 0.89 -4.57 6.18
C GLN A 67 0.54 -3.14 5.78
N ILE A 68 0.25 -2.89 4.49
CA ILE A 68 -0.11 -1.56 4.00
C ILE A 68 -1.38 -1.05 4.70
N LYS A 69 -2.38 -1.92 4.92
CA LYS A 69 -3.60 -1.55 5.67
C LYS A 69 -3.27 -1.12 7.10
N GLU A 70 -2.44 -1.86 7.82
CA GLU A 70 -2.06 -1.51 9.19
C GLU A 70 -1.18 -0.25 9.23
N SER A 71 -0.21 -0.11 8.33
CA SER A 71 0.59 1.12 8.18
C SER A 71 -0.27 2.35 7.86
N PHE A 72 -1.30 2.20 7.02
CA PHE A 72 -2.26 3.28 6.75
C PHE A 72 -3.02 3.70 8.02
N LYS A 73 -3.54 2.73 8.79
CA LYS A 73 -4.25 3.01 10.05
C LYS A 73 -3.36 3.71 11.06
N ASP A 74 -2.12 3.27 11.20
CA ASP A 74 -1.16 3.86 12.13
C ASP A 74 -0.75 5.26 11.70
N GLY A 75 -0.44 5.47 10.41
CA GLY A 75 -0.15 6.78 9.84
C GLY A 75 -1.31 7.76 9.99
N PHE A 76 -2.55 7.32 9.71
CA PHE A 76 -3.75 8.13 9.88
C PHE A 76 -3.96 8.55 11.35
N ARG A 77 -3.83 7.59 12.28
CA ARG A 77 -3.97 7.87 13.72
C ARG A 77 -2.92 8.87 14.20
N LEU A 78 -1.66 8.66 13.79
CA LEU A 78 -0.57 9.57 14.12
C LEU A 78 -0.83 10.98 13.57
N GLY A 79 -1.26 11.09 12.31
CA GLY A 79 -1.61 12.37 11.69
C GLY A 79 -2.68 13.12 12.49
N MET A 80 -3.77 12.44 12.86
CA MET A 80 -4.83 13.04 13.69
C MET A 80 -4.34 13.48 15.07
N GLN A 81 -3.48 12.70 15.73
CA GLN A 81 -2.89 13.06 17.02
C GLN A 81 -2.00 14.31 16.90
N LEU A 82 -1.16 14.38 15.88
CA LEU A 82 -0.29 15.54 15.62
C LEU A 82 -1.11 16.80 15.32
N THR A 83 -2.17 16.68 14.49
CA THR A 83 -3.09 17.78 14.22
C THR A 83 -3.78 18.27 15.48
N ALA A 84 -4.32 17.36 16.29
CA ALA A 84 -4.99 17.72 17.55
C ALA A 84 -4.03 18.42 18.52
N ALA A 85 -2.80 17.92 18.67
CA ALA A 85 -1.77 18.55 19.50
C ALA A 85 -1.40 19.96 18.99
N GLY A 86 -1.21 20.12 17.67
CA GLY A 86 -0.92 21.42 17.06
C GLY A 86 -2.02 22.46 17.28
N LEU A 87 -3.29 22.05 17.12
CA LEU A 87 -4.45 22.92 17.35
C LEU A 87 -4.66 23.25 18.83
N HIS A 88 -4.32 22.35 19.75
CA HIS A 88 -4.42 22.61 21.18
C HIS A 88 -3.41 23.70 21.61
N ASN A 89 -2.20 23.67 21.05
CA ASN A 89 -1.16 24.67 21.32
C ASN A 89 -1.49 26.06 20.75
N GLN A 90 -2.30 26.14 19.69
CA GLN A 90 -2.76 27.43 19.13
C GLN A 90 -3.84 28.11 19.98
N LYS A 91 -4.52 27.40 20.90
CA LYS A 91 -5.55 27.98 21.78
C LYS A 91 -5.01 28.52 23.11
N GLN A 92 -3.71 28.35 23.38
CA GLN A 92 -3.04 28.80 24.60
C GLN A 92 -2.11 30.01 24.40
N LEU A 93 -2.02 30.54 23.18
CA LEU A 93 -1.38 31.82 22.82
C LEU A 93 -2.46 32.85 22.50
#